data_AF-A0A2B7XR64-F1
#
_entry.id   AF-A0A2B7XR64-F1
#
_cell.length_a   1.000
_cell.length_b   1.000
_cell.length_c   1.000
_cell.angle_alpha   90.00
_cell.angle_beta   90.00
_cell.angle_gamma   90.00
#
_symmetry.space_group_name_H-M   'P 1'
#
loop_
_entity.id
_entity.type
_entity.pdbx_description
1 polymer ?
#
loop_
_entity_poly.entity_id
_entity_poly.type
_entity_poly.pdbx_seq_one_letter_code
_entity_poly.pdbx_strand_id
1 'polypeptide(L)'
;MLVSYRTFLALRITALLVSITGTIGMAWATSVLWSPDMGWVVEAVATSALGVSALWSLTALIIGIKVDNERIHPAFYVSCDLIFGLYAIVGGIMTLMSPFTELSWIKCGGDSWTSICDDDAENRAVIWRFFATAFNFINAIICAVFHITACKAVHRLRKAKKSDDIELSKQ
;
A
#
# COMPACT_ATOMS: atom_id res chain seq x y z
N MET A 1 -16.88 16.67 -1.05
CA MET A 1 -16.08 15.77 -1.91
C MET A 1 -15.15 16.62 -2.78
N LEU A 2 -13.83 16.46 -2.71
CA LEU A 2 -12.88 17.27 -3.50
C LEU A 2 -11.89 16.44 -4.32
N VAL A 3 -12.22 15.18 -4.53
CA VAL A 3 -11.67 14.32 -5.58
C VAL A 3 -12.89 13.89 -6.39
N SER A 4 -12.84 14.07 -7.71
CA SER A 4 -13.91 13.60 -8.60
C SER A 4 -14.17 12.13 -8.30
N TYR A 5 -15.45 11.71 -8.26
CA TYR A 5 -15.82 10.32 -8.04
C TYR A 5 -15.03 9.35 -8.94
N ARG A 6 -14.74 9.77 -10.17
CA ARG A 6 -13.91 9.03 -11.13
C ARG A 6 -12.46 8.85 -10.65
N THR A 7 -11.86 9.89 -10.09
CA THR A 7 -10.49 9.85 -9.55
C THR A 7 -10.42 8.99 -8.30
N PHE A 8 -11.43 9.05 -7.43
CA PHE A 8 -11.53 8.16 -6.27
C PHE A 8 -11.59 6.70 -6.70
N LEU A 9 -12.48 6.38 -7.64
CA LEU A 9 -12.65 5.03 -8.17
C LEU A 9 -11.35 4.53 -8.82
N ALA A 10 -10.73 5.36 -9.68
CA ALA A 10 -9.49 5.02 -10.35
C ALA A 10 -8.37 4.69 -9.35
N LEU A 11 -8.16 5.55 -8.34
CA LEU A 11 -7.13 5.33 -7.33
C LEU A 11 -7.37 4.05 -6.51
N ARG A 12 -8.63 3.72 -6.18
CA ARG A 12 -8.97 2.47 -5.48
C ARG A 12 -8.75 1.23 -6.34
N ILE A 13 -9.11 1.30 -7.63
CA ILE A 13 -8.85 0.21 -8.58
C ILE A 13 -7.35 0.01 -8.76
N THR A 14 -6.58 1.10 -8.93
CA THR A 14 -5.12 1.03 -9.03
C THR A 14 -4.50 0.41 -7.77
N ALA A 15 -4.89 0.86 -6.58
CA ALA A 15 -4.43 0.28 -5.31
C ALA A 15 -4.76 -1.21 -5.23
N LEU A 16 -5.97 -1.61 -5.63
CA LEU A 16 -6.40 -3.01 -5.64
C LEU A 16 -5.53 -3.85 -6.59
N LEU A 17 -5.35 -3.42 -7.84
CA LEU A 17 -4.58 -4.15 -8.85
C LEU A 17 -3.11 -4.28 -8.45
N VAL A 18 -2.50 -3.19 -7.99
CA VAL A 18 -1.11 -3.16 -7.51
C VAL A 18 -0.93 -4.07 -6.30
N SER A 19 -1.87 -4.04 -5.35
CA SER A 19 -1.85 -4.90 -4.17
C SER A 19 -1.95 -6.39 -4.52
N ILE A 20 -2.90 -6.77 -5.39
CA ILE A 20 -3.08 -8.18 -5.81
C ILE A 20 -1.84 -8.66 -6.58
N THR A 21 -1.37 -7.86 -7.53
CA THR A 21 -0.20 -8.20 -8.36
C THR A 21 1.05 -8.35 -7.49
N GLY A 22 1.26 -7.44 -6.55
CA GLY A 22 2.36 -7.53 -5.59
C GLY A 22 2.25 -8.74 -4.67
N THR A 23 1.06 -9.05 -4.17
CA THR A 23 0.85 -10.21 -3.29
C THR A 23 1.19 -11.52 -4.01
N ILE A 24 0.68 -11.70 -5.24
CA ILE A 24 0.93 -12.90 -6.04
C ILE A 24 2.41 -12.98 -6.46
N GLY A 25 2.97 -11.88 -6.94
CA GLY A 25 4.37 -11.82 -7.36
C GLY A 25 5.34 -12.08 -6.21
N MET A 26 5.07 -11.53 -5.03
CA MET A 26 5.86 -11.77 -3.82
C MET A 26 5.74 -13.22 -3.35
N ALA A 27 4.52 -13.76 -3.27
CA ALA A 27 4.30 -15.15 -2.87
C ALA A 27 5.02 -16.13 -3.81
N TRP A 28 4.99 -15.87 -5.12
CA TRP A 28 5.75 -16.64 -6.10
C TRP A 28 7.26 -16.49 -5.89
N ALA A 29 7.77 -15.26 -5.71
CA ALA A 29 9.20 -15.01 -5.48
C ALA A 29 9.74 -15.70 -4.23
N THR A 30 8.95 -15.75 -3.16
CA THR A 30 9.24 -16.50 -1.93
C THR A 30 9.26 -18.02 -2.16
N SER A 31 8.44 -18.55 -3.07
CA SER A 31 8.43 -19.97 -3.39
C SER A 31 9.64 -20.42 -4.22
N VAL A 32 10.22 -19.51 -5.01
CA VAL A 32 11.40 -19.78 -5.83
C VAL A 32 12.68 -19.62 -5.01
N LEU A 33 12.76 -18.55 -4.22
CA LEU A 33 13.96 -18.21 -3.46
C LEU A 33 13.59 -18.11 -1.98
N TRP A 34 14.02 -19.08 -1.18
CA TRP A 34 13.69 -19.12 0.25
C TRP A 34 14.85 -18.61 1.10
N SER A 35 14.59 -17.68 2.02
CA SER A 35 15.59 -17.20 2.99
C SER A 35 15.49 -17.99 4.31
N PRO A 36 16.57 -18.66 4.75
CA PRO A 36 16.59 -19.38 6.03
C PRO A 36 16.69 -18.46 7.26
N ASP A 37 17.26 -17.25 7.12
CA ASP A 37 17.55 -16.34 8.24
C ASP A 37 16.51 -15.22 8.35
N MET A 38 15.47 -15.42 9.17
CA MET A 38 14.36 -14.49 9.43
C MET A 38 13.59 -13.98 8.19
N GLY A 39 14.00 -14.33 6.97
CA GLY A 39 13.38 -13.85 5.74
C GLY A 39 11.94 -14.31 5.59
N TRP A 40 11.57 -15.47 6.14
CA TRP A 40 10.17 -15.90 6.16
C TRP A 40 9.26 -14.91 6.90
N VAL A 41 9.72 -14.28 7.99
CA VAL A 41 8.94 -13.28 8.74
C VAL A 41 8.83 -11.99 7.92
N VAL A 42 9.96 -11.54 7.38
CA VAL A 42 10.06 -10.32 6.59
C VAL A 42 9.17 -10.39 5.35
N GLU A 43 9.23 -11.51 4.63
CA GLU A 43 8.45 -11.76 3.43
C GLU A 43 6.96 -12.00 3.75
N ALA A 44 6.64 -12.64 4.89
CA ALA A 44 5.26 -12.76 5.34
C ALA A 44 4.64 -11.39 5.64
N VAL A 45 5.35 -10.51 6.35
CA VAL A 45 4.88 -9.15 6.68
C VAL A 45 4.71 -8.31 5.40
N ALA A 46 5.65 -8.39 4.47
CA ALA A 46 5.57 -7.73 3.18
C ALA A 46 4.35 -8.19 2.35
N THR A 47 4.15 -9.50 2.30
CA THR A 47 3.05 -10.11 1.54
C THR A 47 1.70 -9.81 2.19
N SER A 48 1.61 -9.87 3.52
CA SER A 48 0.39 -9.54 4.25
C SER A 48 0.05 -8.04 4.16
N ALA A 49 1.04 -7.16 4.11
CA ALA A 49 0.81 -5.72 3.87
C ALA A 49 0.12 -5.45 2.54
N LEU A 50 0.56 -6.14 1.47
CA LEU A 50 -0.09 -6.07 0.16
C LEU A 50 -1.48 -6.73 0.19
N GLY A 51 -1.62 -7.91 0.79
CA GLY A 51 -2.90 -8.61 0.88
C GLY A 51 -3.96 -7.82 1.65
N VAL A 52 -3.60 -7.24 2.78
CA VAL A 52 -4.49 -6.39 3.58
C VAL A 52 -4.84 -5.09 2.83
N SER A 53 -3.88 -4.50 2.10
CA SER A 53 -4.14 -3.33 1.25
C SER A 53 -5.12 -3.65 0.12
N ALA A 54 -5.05 -4.85 -0.46
CA ALA A 54 -6.03 -5.33 -1.44
C ALA A 54 -7.42 -5.47 -0.83
N LEU A 55 -7.53 -6.14 0.32
CA LEU A 55 -8.79 -6.33 1.03
C LEU A 55 -9.43 -4.99 1.41
N TRP A 56 -8.63 -4.05 1.92
CA TRP A 56 -9.13 -2.72 2.25
C TRP A 56 -9.59 -1.97 1.01
N SER A 57 -8.80 -1.96 -0.06
CA SER A 57 -9.16 -1.28 -1.32
C SER A 57 -10.44 -1.84 -1.93
N LEU A 58 -10.60 -3.16 -1.91
CA LEU A 58 -11.82 -3.84 -2.34
C LEU A 58 -13.02 -3.47 -1.46
N THR A 59 -12.85 -3.51 -0.14
CA THR A 59 -13.90 -3.15 0.82
C THR A 59 -14.35 -1.70 0.61
N ALA A 60 -13.40 -0.76 0.53
CA ALA A 60 -13.69 0.64 0.27
C ALA A 60 -14.40 0.86 -1.07
N LEU A 61 -14.04 0.09 -2.11
CA LEU A 61 -14.68 0.14 -3.42
C LEU A 61 -16.10 -0.42 -3.40
N ILE A 62 -16.33 -1.56 -2.75
CA ILE A 62 -17.66 -2.15 -2.59
C ILE A 62 -18.58 -1.18 -1.85
N ILE A 63 -18.10 -0.60 -0.74
CA ILE A 63 -18.93 0.33 0.03
C ILE A 63 -19.21 1.58 -0.80
N GLY A 64 -18.21 2.13 -1.50
CA GLY A 64 -18.39 3.31 -2.35
C GLY A 64 -19.33 3.12 -3.54
N ILE A 65 -19.53 1.87 -4.00
CA ILE A 65 -20.46 1.54 -5.09
C ILE A 65 -21.86 1.18 -4.57
N LYS A 66 -21.96 0.44 -3.46
CA LYS A 66 -23.21 -0.19 -3.02
C LYS A 66 -23.92 0.52 -1.86
N VAL A 67 -23.21 1.31 -1.06
CA VAL A 67 -23.77 1.93 0.13
C VAL A 67 -23.89 3.43 -0.12
N ASP A 68 -25.11 3.96 0.00
CA ASP A 68 -25.29 5.40 0.09
C ASP A 68 -24.38 5.93 1.19
N ASN A 69 -23.43 6.76 0.79
CA ASN A 69 -22.26 7.21 1.56
C ASN A 69 -22.64 7.98 2.86
N GLU A 70 -23.93 8.12 3.12
CA GLU A 70 -24.53 8.81 4.26
C GLU A 70 -24.59 7.94 5.53
N ARG A 71 -24.51 6.61 5.41
CA ARG A 71 -24.62 5.70 6.57
C ARG A 71 -23.33 5.45 7.33
N ILE A 72 -22.17 5.72 6.73
CA ILE A 72 -20.87 5.41 7.33
C ILE A 72 -20.15 6.71 7.67
N HIS A 73 -19.74 6.84 8.93
CA HIS A 73 -19.06 8.04 9.39
C HIS A 73 -17.74 8.23 8.60
N PRO A 74 -17.51 9.39 7.96
CA PRO A 74 -16.32 9.61 7.11
C PRO A 74 -14.99 9.36 7.82
N ALA A 75 -14.94 9.59 9.13
CA ALA A 75 -13.75 9.33 9.94
C ALA A 75 -13.30 7.85 9.91
N PHE A 76 -14.21 6.90 9.67
CA PHE A 76 -13.87 5.49 9.56
C PHE A 76 -12.94 5.24 8.37
N TYR A 77 -13.30 5.73 7.18
CA TYR A 77 -12.46 5.62 5.98
C TYR A 77 -11.09 6.26 6.15
N VAL A 78 -11.06 7.46 6.73
CA VAL A 78 -9.83 8.23 6.94
C VAL A 78 -8.87 7.51 7.88
N SER A 79 -9.41 6.88 8.93
CA SER A 79 -8.63 6.13 9.92
C SER A 79 -8.10 4.83 9.33
N CYS A 80 -8.95 4.09 8.61
CA CYS A 80 -8.53 2.87 7.93
C CYS A 80 -7.48 3.15 6.85
N ASP A 81 -7.67 4.16 6.00
CA ASP A 81 -6.67 4.56 5.01
C ASP A 81 -5.33 4.87 5.67
N LEU A 82 -5.32 5.57 6.81
CA LEU A 82 -4.09 5.85 7.54
C LEU A 82 -3.42 4.56 8.07
N ILE A 83 -4.19 3.67 8.71
CA ILE A 83 -3.67 2.43 9.29
C ILE A 83 -3.09 1.53 8.19
N PHE A 84 -3.84 1.31 7.12
CA PHE A 84 -3.39 0.45 6.03
C PHE A 84 -2.25 1.09 5.22
N GLY A 85 -2.25 2.41 5.07
CA GLY A 85 -1.12 3.14 4.50
C GLY A 85 0.16 2.99 5.32
N LEU A 86 0.08 3.10 6.65
CA LEU A 86 1.22 2.87 7.54
C LEU A 86 1.68 1.42 7.50
N TYR A 87 0.76 0.46 7.45
CA TYR A 87 1.10 -0.95 7.33
C TYR A 87 1.80 -1.28 6.00
N ALA A 88 1.37 -0.65 4.90
CA ALA A 88 2.05 -0.74 3.61
C ALA A 88 3.47 -0.16 3.66
N ILE A 89 3.71 0.92 4.40
CA ILE A 89 5.07 1.44 4.64
C ILE A 89 5.93 0.40 5.37
N VAL A 90 5.40 -0.19 6.45
CA VAL A 90 6.12 -1.24 7.21
C VAL A 90 6.43 -2.41 6.30
N GLY A 91 5.47 -2.89 5.51
CA GLY A 91 5.67 -3.96 4.53
C GLY A 91 6.76 -3.62 3.52
N GLY A 92 6.74 -2.42 2.95
CA GLY A 92 7.76 -1.95 2.00
C GLY A 92 9.16 -1.87 2.62
N ILE A 93 9.29 -1.34 3.84
CA ILE A 93 10.57 -1.30 4.57
C ILE A 93 11.08 -2.71 4.83
N MET A 94 10.21 -3.63 5.26
CA MET A 94 10.58 -5.02 5.51
C MET A 94 11.09 -5.67 4.23
N THR A 95 10.40 -5.55 3.10
CA THR A 95 10.90 -6.08 1.82
C THR A 95 12.25 -5.46 1.44
N LEU A 96 12.44 -4.16 1.67
CA LEU A 96 13.69 -3.45 1.39
C LEU A 96 14.84 -3.88 2.30
N MET A 97 14.55 -4.28 3.54
CA MET A 97 15.55 -4.79 4.49
C MET A 97 15.78 -6.30 4.35
N SER A 98 15.04 -6.98 3.47
CA SER A 98 15.23 -8.41 3.22
C SER A 98 16.65 -8.65 2.69
N PRO A 99 17.34 -9.73 3.13
CA PRO A 99 18.73 -10.02 2.76
C PRO A 99 18.98 -10.07 1.24
N PHE A 100 17.94 -10.26 0.44
CA PHE A 100 18.00 -10.22 -1.03
C PHE A 100 18.20 -8.82 -1.64
N THR A 101 18.20 -7.76 -0.84
CA THR A 101 18.47 -6.38 -1.29
C THR A 101 19.93 -5.97 -1.17
N GLU A 102 20.74 -6.70 -0.40
CA GLU A 102 22.18 -6.45 -0.32
C GLU A 102 22.90 -7.07 -1.52
N LEU A 103 23.52 -6.23 -2.36
CA LEU A 103 24.35 -6.68 -3.49
C LEU A 103 25.47 -7.67 -3.07
N SER A 104 25.89 -7.67 -1.81
CA SER A 104 26.87 -8.62 -1.25
C SER A 104 26.38 -10.06 -1.20
N TRP A 105 25.06 -10.29 -1.19
CA TRP A 105 24.44 -11.63 -1.24
C TRP A 105 24.33 -12.17 -2.67
N ILE A 106 24.38 -11.31 -3.69
CA ILE A 106 24.33 -11.69 -5.11
C ILE A 106 25.77 -11.74 -5.65
N LYS A 107 26.56 -12.74 -5.24
CA LYS A 107 27.92 -12.95 -5.79
C LYS A 107 27.93 -14.04 -6.85
N CYS A 108 28.09 -13.60 -8.11
CA CYS A 108 28.20 -14.47 -9.28
C CYS A 108 29.67 -14.75 -9.62
N GLY A 109 30.18 -15.90 -9.16
CA GLY A 109 31.42 -16.51 -9.62
C GLY A 109 32.61 -16.47 -8.66
N GLY A 110 33.13 -17.67 -8.36
CA GLY A 110 34.44 -17.98 -7.76
C GLY A 110 34.57 -17.75 -6.25
N ASP A 111 34.43 -18.82 -5.46
CA ASP A 111 34.46 -18.90 -3.98
C ASP A 111 33.21 -18.33 -3.27
N SER A 112 32.13 -19.10 -3.47
CA SER A 112 30.69 -18.97 -3.20
C SER A 112 30.21 -18.35 -1.88
N TRP A 113 29.05 -17.66 -1.92
CA TRP A 113 28.09 -17.57 -0.79
C TRP A 113 26.57 -17.54 -1.16
N THR A 114 26.13 -17.83 -2.40
CA THR A 114 24.84 -18.49 -2.82
C THR A 114 24.72 -18.59 -4.36
N SER A 115 23.84 -19.44 -4.91
CA SER A 115 23.78 -19.90 -6.33
C SER A 115 23.00 -19.02 -7.32
N ILE A 116 22.71 -17.75 -7.02
CA ILE A 116 21.70 -16.89 -7.70
C ILE A 116 22.05 -16.51 -9.16
N CYS A 117 23.10 -17.09 -9.72
CA CYS A 117 23.87 -16.47 -10.78
C CYS A 117 23.84 -17.14 -12.15
N ASP A 118 23.03 -18.18 -12.32
CA ASP A 118 22.81 -18.81 -13.63
C ASP A 118 21.34 -19.25 -13.87
N ASP A 119 20.42 -19.02 -12.93
CA ASP A 119 19.00 -19.38 -13.08
C ASP A 119 18.11 -18.14 -13.32
N ASP A 120 17.52 -18.09 -14.52
CA ASP A 120 16.54 -17.07 -14.94
C ASP A 120 15.37 -16.92 -13.96
N ALA A 121 14.94 -17.99 -13.30
CA ALA A 121 13.84 -17.95 -12.34
C ALA A 121 14.22 -17.21 -11.05
N GLU A 122 15.43 -17.43 -10.54
CA GLU A 122 15.94 -16.78 -9.32
C GLU A 122 16.15 -15.28 -9.56
N ASN A 123 16.70 -14.89 -10.71
CA ASN A 123 16.81 -13.48 -11.12
C ASN A 123 15.45 -12.77 -11.16
N ARG A 124 14.44 -13.42 -11.75
CA ARG A 124 13.07 -12.89 -11.78
C ARG A 124 12.47 -12.78 -10.38
N ALA A 125 12.77 -13.71 -9.47
CA ALA A 125 12.29 -13.66 -8.10
C ALA A 125 12.86 -12.44 -7.35
N VAL A 126 14.12 -12.08 -7.55
CA VAL A 126 14.71 -10.85 -6.97
C VAL A 126 14.01 -9.60 -7.53
N ILE A 127 13.81 -9.52 -8.85
CA ILE A 127 13.11 -8.41 -9.49
C ILE A 127 11.68 -8.24 -8.93
N TRP A 128 10.97 -9.35 -8.72
CA TRP A 128 9.62 -9.32 -8.16
C TRP A 128 9.58 -8.79 -6.72
N ARG A 129 10.62 -9.00 -5.91
CA ARG A 129 10.74 -8.39 -4.57
C ARG A 129 10.87 -6.87 -4.65
N PHE A 130 11.63 -6.34 -5.62
CA PHE A 130 11.70 -4.90 -5.86
C PHE A 130 10.35 -4.33 -6.31
N PHE A 131 9.64 -5.03 -7.21
CA PHE A 131 8.29 -4.61 -7.59
C PHE A 131 7.32 -4.65 -6.40
N ALA A 132 7.34 -5.70 -5.59
CA ALA A 132 6.51 -5.80 -4.38
C ALA A 132 6.81 -4.66 -3.38
N THR A 133 8.08 -4.26 -3.24
CA THR A 133 8.50 -3.10 -2.46
C THR A 133 7.88 -1.82 -3.02
N ALA A 134 8.03 -1.58 -4.32
CA ALA A 134 7.47 -0.41 -4.99
C ALA A 134 5.93 -0.36 -4.85
N PHE A 135 5.26 -1.50 -4.98
CA PHE A 135 3.81 -1.64 -4.84
C PHE A 135 3.32 -1.33 -3.42
N ASN A 136 4.06 -1.73 -2.39
CA ASN A 136 3.80 -1.33 -1.01
C ASN A 136 3.84 0.20 -0.85
N PHE A 137 4.88 0.86 -1.36
CA PHE A 137 4.98 2.32 -1.29
C PHE A 137 3.91 3.03 -2.13
N ILE A 138 3.55 2.51 -3.30
CA ILE A 138 2.45 3.04 -4.12
C ILE A 138 1.14 3.00 -3.34
N ASN A 139 0.83 1.88 -2.67
CA ASN A 139 -0.35 1.79 -1.81
C ASN A 139 -0.32 2.79 -0.65
N ALA A 140 0.83 2.95 0.01
CA ALA A 140 1.00 3.94 1.07
C ALA A 140 0.73 5.36 0.56
N ILE A 141 1.24 5.71 -0.62
CA ILE A 141 1.03 7.02 -1.26
C ILE A 141 -0.46 7.23 -1.57
N ILE A 142 -1.13 6.24 -2.16
CA ILE A 142 -2.57 6.32 -2.47
C ILE A 142 -3.38 6.55 -1.20
N CYS A 143 -3.09 5.81 -0.13
CA CYS A 143 -3.73 5.97 1.17
C CYS A 143 -3.49 7.38 1.77
N ALA A 144 -2.25 7.89 1.68
CA ALA A 144 -1.90 9.24 2.12
C ALA A 144 -2.66 10.32 1.33
N VAL A 145 -2.81 10.15 0.00
CA VAL A 145 -3.60 11.05 -0.84
C VAL A 145 -5.06 11.10 -0.38
N PHE A 146 -5.67 9.94 -0.07
CA PHE A 146 -7.03 9.90 0.48
C PHE A 146 -7.13 10.61 1.82
N HIS A 147 -6.20 10.33 2.74
CA HIS A 147 -6.16 10.96 4.06
C HIS A 147 -6.02 12.49 3.97
N ILE A 148 -5.06 12.99 3.21
CA ILE A 148 -4.82 14.44 3.01
C ILE A 148 -6.05 15.11 2.39
N THR A 149 -6.67 14.47 1.40
CA THR A 149 -7.87 15.00 0.74
C THR A 149 -9.02 15.13 1.74
N ALA A 150 -9.22 14.11 2.58
CA ALA A 150 -10.27 14.14 3.60
C ALA A 150 -10.00 15.22 4.66
N CYS A 151 -8.78 15.34 5.16
CA CYS A 151 -8.38 16.39 6.09
C CYS A 151 -8.59 17.79 5.50
N LYS A 152 -8.23 18.01 4.23
CA LYS A 152 -8.49 19.26 3.52
C LYS A 152 -9.99 19.56 3.41
N ALA A 153 -10.83 18.55 3.15
CA ALA A 153 -12.27 18.72 3.07
C ALA A 153 -12.87 19.15 4.43
N VAL A 154 -12.49 18.49 5.52
CA VAL A 154 -12.94 18.83 6.88
C VAL A 154 -12.50 20.25 7.26
N HIS A 155 -11.26 20.63 6.96
CA HIS A 155 -10.76 21.98 7.23
C HIS A 155 -11.55 23.06 6.48
N ARG A 156 -11.95 22.82 5.22
CA ARG A 156 -12.80 23.74 4.44
C ARG A 156 -14.20 23.89 5.05
N LEU A 157 -14.82 22.78 5.47
CA LEU A 157 -16.14 22.80 6.12
C LEU A 157 -16.10 23.58 7.45
N ARG A 158 -15.05 23.40 8.24
CA ARG A 158 -14.86 24.15 9.49
C ARG A 158 -14.70 25.66 9.25
N LYS A 159 -13.99 26.06 8.18
CA LYS A 159 -13.86 27.46 7.80
C LYS A 159 -15.18 28.07 7.32
N ALA A 160 -15.96 27.34 6.52
CA ALA A 160 -17.27 27.79 6.05
C ALA A 160 -18.22 28.05 7.23
N LYS A 161 -18.36 27.07 8.13
CA LYS A 161 -19.20 27.22 9.34
C LYS A 161 -18.81 28.43 10.19
N LYS A 162 -17.50 28.66 10.39
CA LYS A 162 -17.01 29.83 11.14
C LYS A 162 -17.37 31.16 10.45
N SER A 163 -17.44 31.18 9.12
CA SER A 163 -17.85 32.37 8.36
C SER A 163 -19.33 32.68 8.58
N ASP A 164 -20.18 31.65 8.49
CA ASP A 164 -21.63 31.77 8.68
C ASP A 164 -21.96 32.22 10.12
N ASP A 165 -21.28 31.66 11.13
CA ASP A 165 -21.45 32.04 12.54
C ASP A 165 -21.09 33.52 12.78
N ILE A 166 -20.10 34.06 12.06
CA ILE A 166 -19.70 35.49 12.15
C ILE A 166 -20.77 36.39 11.50
N GLU A 167 -21.34 35.99 10.37
CA GLU A 167 -22.40 36.77 9.71
C GLU A 167 -23.69 36.81 10.53
N LEU A 168 -24.09 35.68 11.13
CA LEU A 168 -25.22 35.61 12.07
C LEU A 168 -25.02 36.48 13.32
N SER A 169 -23.80 36.62 13.82
CA SER A 169 -23.51 37.46 15.00
C SER A 169 -23.58 38.97 14.75
N LYS A 170 -23.68 39.40 13.49
CA LYS A 170 -23.75 40.82 13.09
C LYS A 170 -25.18 41.31 12.80
N GLN A 171 -26.16 40.41 12.83
CA GLN A 171 -27.60 40.73 12.72
C GLN A 171 -28.22 40.87 14.10
#